data_AF-C1GGP0-F1
#
_entry.id   AF-C1GGP0-F1
#
_cell.length_a   1.000
_cell.length_b   1.000
_cell.length_c   1.000
_cell.angle_alpha   90.00
_cell.angle_beta   90.00
_cell.angle_gamma   90.00
#
_symmetry.space_group_name_H-M   'P 1'
#
loop_
_entity.id
_entity.type
_entity.pdbx_description
1 polymer ?
#
loop_
_entity_poly.entity_id
_entity_poly.type
_entity_poly.pdbx_seq_one_letter_code
_entity_poly.pdbx_strand_id
1 'polypeptide(L)' 'MTQDLGPSTASNTPTKPISVLFVCLGNICRSPMAEAIFRHLTASLPPTSPLDAKPKKNESAGTSG' A
#
# COMPACT_ATOMS: atom_id res chain seq x y z
N MET A 1 -35.11 -9.32 3.48
CA MET A 1 -34.54 -8.17 2.72
C MET A 1 -34.18 -7.04 3.67
N THR A 2 -33.14 -7.21 4.49
CA THR A 2 -32.54 -6.08 5.24
C THR A 2 -31.08 -5.96 4.84
N GLN A 3 -30.60 -4.72 4.83
CA GLN A 3 -29.51 -4.17 4.03
C GLN A 3 -28.14 -4.57 4.60
N ASP A 4 -27.25 -5.11 3.75
CA ASP A 4 -25.81 -5.01 4.00
C ASP A 4 -25.40 -3.60 3.53
N LEU A 5 -25.20 -2.70 4.49
CA LEU A 5 -24.48 -1.47 4.23
C LEU A 5 -23.05 -1.85 3.85
N GLY A 6 -22.80 -1.98 2.54
CA GLY A 6 -21.45 -1.95 2.01
C GLY A 6 -20.73 -0.69 2.51
N PRO A 7 -19.40 -0.71 2.66
CA PRO A 7 -18.63 0.38 3.27
C PRO A 7 -18.76 1.67 2.47
N SER A 8 -19.73 2.50 2.85
CA SER A 8 -19.88 3.88 2.43
C SER A 8 -18.84 4.72 3.18
N THR A 9 -17.62 4.78 2.64
CA THR A 9 -16.61 5.77 3.06
C THR A 9 -16.03 6.48 1.85
N ALA A 10 -16.87 7.27 1.18
CA ALA A 10 -16.39 8.45 0.45
C ALA A 10 -15.99 9.52 1.49
N SER A 11 -14.90 9.28 2.22
CA SER A 11 -14.38 10.22 3.21
C SER A 11 -13.50 11.24 2.50
N ASN A 12 -13.98 12.48 2.44
CA ASN A 12 -13.25 13.67 1.98
C ASN A 12 -12.15 14.07 3.00
N THR A 13 -11.22 13.15 3.27
CA THR A 13 -10.13 13.32 4.23
C THR A 13 -8.88 13.70 3.45
N PRO A 14 -8.14 14.75 3.84
CA PRO A 14 -6.88 15.11 3.19
C PRO A 14 -5.98 13.88 3.11
N THR A 15 -5.58 13.52 1.89
CA THR A 15 -4.81 12.31 1.58
C THR A 15 -3.44 12.40 2.24
N LYS A 16 -3.35 11.86 3.46
CA LYS A 16 -2.12 11.85 4.23
C LYS A 16 -1.12 10.92 3.51
N PRO A 17 0.11 11.37 3.28
CA PRO A 17 1.13 10.53 2.66
C PRO A 17 1.40 9.28 3.51
N ILE A 18 1.34 8.13 2.86
CA ILE A 18 1.48 6.81 3.49
C ILE A 18 2.91 6.29 3.31
N SER A 19 3.41 5.57 4.31
CA SER A 19 4.66 4.82 4.25
C SER A 19 4.35 3.33 4.35
N VAL A 20 4.95 2.50 3.49
CA VAL A 20 4.73 1.05 3.45
C VAL A 20 6.05 0.32 3.74
N LEU A 21 5.99 -0.70 4.60
CA LEU A 21 7.09 -1.60 4.90
C LEU A 21 6.65 -3.04 4.65
N PHE A 22 7.31 -3.72 3.71
CA PHE A 22 7.10 -5.14 3.46
C PHE A 22 8.07 -5.97 4.29
N VAL A 23 7.59 -7.04 4.93
CA VAL A 23 8.41 -7.83 5.84
C VAL A 23 8.29 -9.31 5.54
N CYS A 24 9.42 -10.01 5.51
CA CYS A 24 9.45 -11.47 5.56
C CYS A 24 10.60 -11.94 6.45
N LEU A 25 10.81 -13.25 6.58
CA LEU A 25 11.85 -13.77 7.47
C LEU A 25 13.26 -13.29 7.05
N GLY A 26 13.64 -13.47 5.78
CA GLY A 26 15.03 -13.24 5.34
C GLY A 26 15.25 -12.06 4.38
N ASN A 27 14.26 -11.21 4.11
CA ASN A 27 14.35 -10.10 3.13
C ASN A 27 14.86 -10.45 1.72
N ILE A 28 14.65 -11.67 1.23
CA ILE A 28 15.20 -12.12 -0.07
C ILE A 28 14.10 -12.50 -1.05
N CYS A 29 13.07 -13.21 -0.58
CA CYS A 29 12.09 -13.81 -1.49
C CYS A 29 10.81 -12.98 -1.60
N ARG A 30 10.06 -12.83 -0.49
CA ARG A 30 8.70 -12.29 -0.56
C ARG A 30 8.66 -10.78 -0.42
N SER A 31 9.38 -10.23 0.56
CA SER A 31 9.33 -8.80 0.83
C SER A 31 9.98 -7.94 -0.26
N PRO A 32 11.14 -8.30 -0.88
CA PRO A 32 11.67 -7.51 -2.00
C PRO A 32 10.77 -7.57 -3.24
N MET A 33 10.12 -8.71 -3.47
CA MET A 33 9.16 -8.87 -4.56
C MET A 33 7.96 -7.95 -4.36
N ALA A 34 7.41 -7.88 -3.15
CA ALA A 34 6.29 -7.01 -2.84
C ALA A 34 6.65 -5.53 -3.00
N GLU A 35 7.85 -5.12 -2.57
CA GLU A 35 8.35 -3.76 -2.78
C GLU A 35 8.41 -3.40 -4.28
N ALA A 36 8.95 -4.29 -5.12
CA ALA A 36 9.08 -4.08 -6.56
C ALA A 36 7.71 -4.01 -7.25
N ILE A 37 6.81 -4.95 -6.95
CA ILE A 37 5.45 -4.98 -7.50
C ILE A 37 4.69 -3.72 -7.08
N PHE A 38 4.78 -3.32 -5.81
CA PHE A 38 4.10 -2.11 -5.33
C PHE A 38 4.60 -0.86 -6.06
N ARG A 39 5.91 -0.71 -6.29
CA ARG A 39 6.47 0.39 -7.10
C ARG A 39 5.95 0.37 -8.52
N HIS A 40 5.89 -0.82 -9.13
CA HIS A 40 5.43 -0.96 -10.50
C HIS A 40 3.95 -0.60 -10.65
N LEU A 41 3.10 -1.13 -9.77
CA LEU A 41 1.67 -0.85 -9.79
C LEU A 41 1.39 0.63 -9.49
N THR A 42 2.01 1.19 -8.45
CA THR A 42 1.80 2.60 -8.08
C THR A 42 2.33 3.60 -9.12
N ALA A 43 3.29 3.22 -9.96
CA ALA A 43 3.73 4.04 -11.08
C ALA A 43 2.67 4.17 -12.19
N SER A 44 1.72 3.24 -12.27
CA SER A 44 0.69 3.21 -13.32
C SER A 44 -0.72 3.57 -12.82
N LEU A 45 -0.89 3.89 -11.54
CA LEU A 45 -2.20 4.27 -10.99
C LEU A 45 -2.57 5.73 -11.33
N PRO A 46 -3.86 6.01 -11.58
CA PRO A 46 -4.36 7.37 -11.79
C PRO A 46 -4.49 8.14 -10.48
N PRO A 47 -4.28 9.49 -10.48
CA PRO A 47 -4.19 10.40 -9.32
C PRO A 47 -5.39 10.46 -8.37
N THR A 48 -6.42 9.64 -8.62
CA THR A 48 -7.72 9.63 -7.95
C THR A 48 -7.94 8.43 -7.03
N SER A 49 -7.04 7.47 -7.05
CA SER A 49 -7.06 6.32 -6.15
C SER A 49 -6.66 6.75 -4.72
N PRO A 50 -7.05 5.99 -3.69
CA PRO A 50 -6.64 6.29 -2.31
C PRO A 50 -5.11 6.24 -2.08
N LEU A 51 -4.36 5.64 -3.00
CA LEU A 51 -2.90 5.49 -2.97
C LEU A 51 -2.16 6.66 -3.66
N ASP A 52 -2.89 7.63 -4.21
CA ASP A 52 -2.33 8.78 -4.95
C ASP A 52 -1.75 9.86 -4.06
N ALA A 53 -1.93 9.73 -2.75
CA ALA A 53 -0.92 10.19 -1.82
C ALA A 53 0.37 9.38 -2.07
N LYS A 54 1.11 9.79 -3.12
CA LYS A 54 2.37 9.19 -3.56
C LYS A 54 3.14 8.74 -2.32
N PRO A 55 3.38 7.43 -2.16
CA PRO A 55 3.87 6.90 -0.90
C PRO A 55 5.19 7.61 -0.58
N LYS A 56 5.25 8.21 0.62
CA LYS A 56 6.45 8.93 1.07
C LYS A 56 7.64 7.98 1.22
N LYS A 57 7.36 6.70 1.49
CA LYS A 57 8.36 5.67 1.71
C LYS A 57 7.83 4.29 1.32
N ASN A 58 8.65 3.51 0.64
CA ASN A 58 8.38 2.11 0.34
C ASN A 58 9.66 1.30 0.52
N GLU A 59 9.68 0.46 1.55
CA GLU A 59 10.84 -0.28 2.01
C GLU A 59 10.52 -1.77 2.23
N SER A 60 11.55 -2.61 2.26
CA SER A 60 11.47 -4.02 2.60
C SER A 60 12.47 -4.40 3.70
N ALA A 61 12.07 -5.26 4.63
CA ALA A 61 12.90 -5.72 5.75
C ALA A 61 12.76 -7.22 6.04
N GLY A 62 13.77 -7.75 6.72
CA GLY A 62 13.83 -9.10 7.28
C GLY A 62 13.57 -9.07 8.78
N THR A 63 12.93 -10.10 9.32
CA THR A 63 12.80 -10.26 10.79
C THR A 63 13.91 -11.11 11.38
N SER A 64 14.65 -11.88 10.57
CA SER A 64 15.82 -12.61 11.04
C SER A 64 16.88 -11.61 11.48
N GLY A 65 17.25 -11.69 12.76
CA GLY A 65 18.15 -10.77 13.45
C GLY A 65 19.55 -10.68 12.86
#